data_AF-A0AA86S8X8-F1
#
_entry.id   AF-A0AA86S8X8-F1
#
_cell.length_a   1.000
_cell.length_b   1.000
_cell.length_c   1.000
_cell.angle_alpha   90.00
_cell.angle_beta   90.00
_cell.angle_gamma   90.00
#
_symmetry.space_group_name_H-M   'P 1'
#
loop_
_entity.id
_entity.type
_entity.pdbx_description
1 polymer ?
#
loop_
_entity_poly.entity_id
_entity_poly.type
_entity_poly.pdbx_seq_one_letter_code
_entity_poly.pdbx_strand_id
1 'polypeptide(L)'
;MILQIYPGSAWTILSRSFAEYCIVGWENLPRILLLYYTNFVSSPEGYFQTVICNSKDYKNTTANNDLHYITWDNPPKQHPRTLGLKDYRKMVLSNRPFARKCKKNDPLLDKIDRELLKRSSGGFSFGGWCSEGERHNRSCRGLKSENYGVLKPGPASKKLKALLSYILSHKVFHKMQCQ
;
A
#
# COMPACT_ATOMS: atom_id res chain seq x y z
N MET A 1 -0.90 26.10 19.85
CA MET A 1 -0.32 25.03 19.02
C MET A 1 -0.35 25.54 17.59
N ILE A 2 0.78 25.61 16.89
CA ILE A 2 0.81 26.02 15.48
C ILE A 2 0.50 24.76 14.67
N LEU A 3 -0.56 24.81 13.85
CA LEU A 3 -0.91 23.73 12.93
C LEU A 3 0.07 23.75 11.76
N GLN A 4 0.73 22.62 11.48
CA GLN A 4 1.62 22.46 10.33
C GLN A 4 0.98 21.55 9.28
N ILE A 5 1.02 21.95 8.01
CA ILE A 5 0.45 21.18 6.90
C ILE A 5 1.50 20.23 6.34
N TYR A 6 1.12 18.97 6.14
CA TYR A 6 2.00 17.93 5.61
C TYR A 6 1.42 17.35 4.31
N PRO A 7 2.08 17.55 3.16
CA PRO A 7 1.69 16.91 1.91
C PRO A 7 2.26 15.49 1.80
N GLY A 8 1.67 14.66 0.95
CA GLY A 8 2.12 13.30 0.71
C GLY A 8 1.32 12.57 -0.38
N SER A 9 1.40 11.23 -0.35
CA SER A 9 0.66 10.38 -1.28
C SER A 9 -0.83 10.33 -0.91
N ALA A 10 -1.71 10.37 -1.92
CA ALA A 10 -3.13 10.05 -1.73
C ALA A 10 -3.36 8.58 -1.31
N TRP A 11 -2.35 7.72 -1.48
CA TRP A 11 -2.41 6.31 -1.10
C TRP A 11 -1.75 6.14 0.26
N THR A 12 -2.56 5.81 1.25
CA THR A 12 -2.11 5.64 2.64
C THR A 12 -2.54 4.28 3.18
N ILE A 13 -1.79 3.80 4.16
CA ILE A 13 -2.14 2.61 4.93
C ILE A 13 -2.25 3.08 6.38
N LEU A 14 -3.44 2.91 6.95
CA LEU A 14 -3.76 3.39 8.28
C LEU A 14 -3.86 2.21 9.24
N SER A 15 -3.32 2.38 10.45
CA SER A 15 -3.62 1.44 11.53
C SER A 15 -5.09 1.58 11.93
N ARG A 16 -5.69 0.50 12.43
CA ARG A 16 -7.07 0.52 12.93
C ARG A 16 -7.26 1.62 13.99
N SER A 17 -6.33 1.70 14.94
CA SER A 17 -6.33 2.71 16.00
C SER A 17 -6.39 4.14 15.44
N PHE A 18 -5.55 4.46 14.45
CA PHE A 18 -5.54 5.80 13.86
C PHE A 18 -6.79 6.09 13.04
N ALA A 19 -7.32 5.10 12.31
CA ALA A 19 -8.58 5.23 11.60
C ALA A 19 -9.75 5.51 12.56
N GLU A 20 -9.81 4.79 13.69
CA GLU A 20 -10.81 5.05 14.74
C GLU A 20 -10.66 6.45 15.34
N TYR A 21 -9.42 6.90 15.59
CA TYR A 21 -9.15 8.26 16.04
C TYR A 21 -9.69 9.32 15.06
N CYS A 22 -9.54 9.10 13.75
CA CYS A 22 -10.05 10.02 12.72
C CYS A 22 -11.59 10.05 12.65
N ILE A 23 -12.28 8.96 12.98
CA ILE A 23 -13.74 8.82 12.79
C ILE A 23 -14.50 9.17 14.08
N VAL A 24 -14.12 8.56 15.20
CA VAL A 24 -14.84 8.64 16.48
C VAL A 24 -14.01 9.29 17.59
N GLY A 25 -12.80 9.78 17.28
CA GLY A 25 -11.96 10.46 18.25
C GLY A 25 -12.67 11.63 18.92
N TRP A 26 -12.53 11.75 20.22
CA TRP A 26 -13.16 12.84 20.99
C TRP A 26 -12.50 14.19 20.71
N GLU A 27 -11.21 14.19 20.40
CA GLU A 27 -10.41 15.35 20.01
C GLU A 27 -10.98 16.09 18.79
N ASN A 28 -10.85 17.42 18.77
CA ASN A 28 -11.40 18.23 17.69
C ASN A 28 -10.50 18.30 16.45
N LEU A 29 -9.21 17.94 16.55
CA LEU A 29 -8.24 18.08 15.45
C LEU A 29 -8.69 17.38 14.16
N PRO A 30 -9.06 16.08 14.14
CA PRO A 30 -9.53 15.43 12.91
C PRO A 30 -10.79 16.09 12.33
N ARG A 31 -11.74 16.49 13.18
CA ARG A 31 -13.00 17.13 12.75
C ARG A 31 -12.74 18.50 12.11
N ILE A 32 -11.91 19.32 12.76
CA ILE A 32 -11.52 20.64 12.27
C ILE A 32 -10.80 20.49 10.93
N LEU A 33 -9.79 19.63 10.86
CA LEU A 33 -9.04 19.39 9.62
C LEU A 33 -9.94 18.84 8.52
N LEU A 34 -10.92 18.00 8.83
CA LEU A 34 -11.86 17.48 7.84
C LEU A 34 -12.65 18.64 7.20
N LEU A 35 -13.14 19.60 7.99
CA LEU A 35 -13.85 20.79 7.48
C LEU A 35 -12.96 21.68 6.59
N TYR A 36 -11.66 21.77 6.87
CA TYR A 36 -10.72 22.47 6.00
C TYR A 36 -10.46 21.70 4.70
N TYR A 37 -10.18 20.40 4.82
CA TYR A 37 -9.79 19.56 3.70
C TYR A 37 -10.94 19.25 2.73
N THR A 38 -12.21 19.37 3.15
CA THR A 38 -13.35 19.31 2.23
C THR A 38 -13.36 20.45 1.21
N ASN A 39 -12.65 21.55 1.49
CA ASN A 39 -12.51 22.71 0.59
C ASN A 39 -11.13 22.82 -0.05
N PHE A 40 -10.28 21.80 0.11
CA PHE A 40 -8.91 21.78 -0.40
C PHE A 40 -8.80 20.94 -1.69
N VAL A 41 -8.07 21.41 -2.70
CA VAL A 41 -7.81 20.63 -3.92
C VAL A 41 -6.86 19.47 -3.57
N SER A 42 -7.16 18.26 -4.06
CA SER A 42 -6.38 17.05 -3.73
C SER A 42 -6.35 16.74 -2.23
N SER A 43 -7.47 16.89 -1.52
CA SER A 43 -7.59 16.64 -0.08
C SER A 43 -6.92 15.35 0.44
N PRO A 44 -7.05 14.20 -0.26
CA PRO A 44 -6.42 12.95 0.18
C PRO A 44 -4.88 13.00 0.24
N GLU A 45 -4.24 13.94 -0.44
CA GLU A 45 -2.79 14.10 -0.48
C GLU A 45 -2.23 14.87 0.74
N GLY A 46 -3.05 15.27 1.70
CA GLY A 46 -2.55 15.93 2.91
C GLY A 46 -3.36 15.74 4.18
N TYR A 47 -4.62 15.30 4.09
CA TYR A 47 -5.48 15.17 5.27
C TYR A 47 -4.88 14.22 6.33
N PHE A 48 -4.59 12.97 5.96
CA PHE A 48 -4.12 11.98 6.94
C PHE A 48 -2.71 12.32 7.47
N GLN A 49 -1.84 12.81 6.60
CA GLN A 49 -0.49 13.26 6.95
C GLN A 49 -0.55 14.41 7.98
N THR A 50 -1.44 15.38 7.73
CA THR A 50 -1.61 16.53 8.63
C THR A 50 -2.24 16.12 9.95
N VAL A 51 -3.27 15.27 9.93
CA VAL A 51 -3.90 14.78 11.17
C VAL A 51 -2.90 13.99 12.02
N ILE A 52 -2.17 13.04 11.41
CA ILE A 52 -1.27 12.15 12.16
C ILE A 52 -0.10 12.91 12.75
N CYS A 53 0.49 13.86 12.01
CA CYS A 53 1.66 14.61 12.43
C CYS A 53 1.37 15.71 13.45
N ASN A 54 0.14 16.24 13.49
CA ASN A 54 -0.28 17.19 14.52
C ASN A 54 -0.92 16.51 15.74
N SER A 55 -1.09 15.18 15.73
CA SER A 55 -1.64 14.44 16.86
C SER A 55 -0.54 14.01 17.83
N LYS A 56 -0.68 14.35 19.12
CA LYS A 56 0.32 14.04 20.15
C LYS A 56 0.58 12.53 20.28
N ASP A 57 -0.47 11.73 20.18
CA ASP A 57 -0.42 10.29 20.41
C ASP A 57 0.08 9.52 19.17
N TYR A 58 -0.05 10.10 17.97
CA TYR A 58 0.25 9.41 16.71
C TYR A 58 1.43 9.98 15.92
N LYS A 59 1.91 11.20 16.20
CA LYS A 59 2.99 11.83 15.41
C LYS A 59 4.28 11.00 15.32
N ASN A 60 4.54 10.15 16.31
CA ASN A 60 5.73 9.30 16.37
C ASN A 60 5.49 7.87 15.85
N THR A 61 4.31 7.59 15.29
CA THR A 61 3.94 6.27 14.76
C THR A 61 3.95 6.23 13.23
N THR A 62 4.47 7.27 12.57
CA THR A 62 4.36 7.41 11.11
C THR A 62 5.46 6.64 10.38
N ALA A 63 5.13 5.91 9.33
CA ALA A 63 6.14 5.36 8.44
C ALA A 63 6.08 6.14 7.12
N ASN A 64 7.12 6.91 6.80
CA ASN A 64 7.16 7.74 5.59
C ASN A 64 7.44 6.90 4.32
N ASN A 65 6.49 6.03 3.99
CA ASN A 65 6.51 5.16 2.82
C ASN A 65 5.10 4.70 2.49
N ASP A 66 4.62 4.96 1.27
CA ASP A 66 3.29 4.56 0.82
C ASP A 66 3.22 3.11 0.30
N LEU A 67 4.34 2.38 0.29
CA LEU A 67 4.48 1.01 -0.21
C LEU A 67 4.13 0.81 -1.70
N HIS A 68 4.02 1.88 -2.50
CA HIS A 68 3.69 1.80 -3.93
C HIS A 68 4.93 1.97 -4.82
N TYR A 69 5.09 1.08 -5.81
CA TYR A 69 6.00 1.32 -6.93
C TYR A 69 5.32 2.25 -7.92
N ILE A 70 5.88 3.46 -8.04
CA ILE A 70 5.38 4.52 -8.91
C ILE A 70 6.55 5.05 -9.72
N THR A 71 6.33 5.32 -11.00
CA THR A 71 7.31 6.00 -11.86
C THR A 71 6.74 7.32 -12.34
N TRP A 72 7.57 8.36 -12.30
CA TRP A 72 7.23 9.69 -12.77
C TRP A 72 8.04 10.04 -14.01
N ASP A 73 7.49 10.94 -14.83
CA ASP A 73 8.28 11.63 -15.85
C ASP A 73 9.30 12.57 -15.16
N ASN A 74 10.32 13.01 -15.91
CA ASN A 74 11.25 14.04 -15.46
C ASN A 74 11.23 15.22 -16.45
N PRO A 75 10.66 16.39 -16.07
CA PRO A 75 10.05 16.72 -14.78
C PRO A 75 8.73 15.96 -14.51
N PRO A 76 8.33 15.79 -13.23
CA PRO A 76 7.10 15.09 -12.89
C PRO A 76 5.87 15.86 -13.39
N LYS A 77 4.92 15.12 -13.98
CA LYS A 77 3.59 15.63 -14.35
C LYS A 77 2.60 15.45 -13.19
N GLN A 78 1.36 15.93 -13.35
CA GLN A 78 0.28 15.77 -12.35
C GLN A 78 -0.02 14.30 -12.01
N HIS A 79 0.19 13.38 -12.95
CA HIS A 79 -0.08 11.96 -12.75
C HIS A 79 1.14 11.11 -13.06
N PRO A 80 1.34 10.00 -12.33
CA PRO A 80 2.44 9.10 -12.60
C PRO A 80 2.30 8.44 -13.97
N ARG A 81 3.45 8.09 -14.56
CA ARG A 81 3.50 7.41 -15.85
C ARG A 81 2.84 6.04 -15.75
N THR A 82 2.22 5.60 -16.84
CA THR A 82 1.74 4.23 -16.97
C THR A 82 2.92 3.25 -17.03
N LEU A 83 2.87 2.23 -16.17
CA LEU A 83 3.84 1.15 -16.12
C LEU A 83 3.64 0.21 -17.32
N GLY A 84 4.75 -0.26 -17.90
CA GLY A 84 4.74 -1.28 -18.94
C GLY A 84 5.80 -2.37 -18.73
N LEU A 85 5.99 -3.25 -19.71
CA LEU A 85 6.92 -4.38 -19.62
C LEU A 85 8.37 -3.98 -19.27
N LYS A 86 8.81 -2.79 -19.69
CA LYS A 86 10.16 -2.25 -19.38
C LYS A 86 10.34 -1.97 -17.89
N ASP A 87 9.26 -1.70 -17.17
CA ASP A 87 9.26 -1.39 -15.74
C ASP A 87 9.22 -2.64 -14.85
N TYR A 88 8.82 -3.78 -15.41
CA TYR A 88 8.57 -5.03 -14.67
C TYR A 88 9.72 -5.42 -13.74
N ARG A 89 10.96 -5.43 -14.26
CA ARG A 89 12.14 -5.83 -13.46
C ARG A 89 12.36 -4.88 -12.27
N LYS A 90 12.29 -3.57 -12.50
CA LYS A 90 12.46 -2.57 -11.43
C LYS A 90 11.34 -2.65 -10.40
N MET A 91 10.10 -2.85 -10.86
CA MET A 91 8.94 -3.05 -10.01
C MET A 91 9.13 -4.25 -9.07
N VAL A 92 9.50 -5.43 -9.60
CA VAL A 92 9.70 -6.66 -8.81
C VAL A 92 10.88 -6.59 -7.84
N LEU A 93 11.93 -5.84 -8.21
CA LEU A 93 13.11 -5.65 -7.36
C LEU A 93 12.91 -4.58 -6.28
N SER A 94 11.88 -3.73 -6.40
CA SER A 94 11.60 -2.69 -5.41
C SER A 94 11.11 -3.21 -4.06
N ASN A 95 10.78 -4.50 -3.97
CA ASN A 95 10.16 -5.15 -2.80
C ASN A 95 8.81 -4.57 -2.37
N ARG A 96 8.25 -3.63 -3.14
CA ARG A 96 6.97 -2.99 -2.84
C ARG A 96 5.79 -3.92 -3.18
N PRO A 97 4.80 -4.05 -2.28
CA PRO A 97 3.65 -4.92 -2.49
C PRO A 97 2.65 -4.36 -3.52
N PHE A 98 2.61 -3.04 -3.72
CA PHE A 98 1.69 -2.38 -4.64
C PHE A 98 2.44 -1.66 -5.75
N ALA A 99 1.78 -1.45 -6.89
CA ALA A 99 2.31 -0.68 -8.01
C ALA A 99 1.18 0.07 -8.72
N ARG A 100 1.47 1.27 -9.24
CA ARG A 100 0.56 2.04 -10.08
C ARG A 100 1.33 2.94 -11.07
N LYS A 101 0.77 3.31 -12.22
CA LYS A 101 -0.55 2.96 -12.77
C LYS A 101 -0.38 1.93 -13.89
N CYS A 102 -1.18 0.88 -13.90
CA CYS A 102 -1.23 -0.05 -15.03
C CYS A 102 -2.42 0.29 -15.94
N LYS A 103 -2.24 0.18 -17.25
CA LYS A 103 -3.36 0.30 -18.20
C LYS A 103 -4.17 -0.99 -18.20
N LYS A 104 -5.49 -0.88 -18.41
CA LYS A 104 -6.34 -2.05 -18.66
C LYS A 104 -5.80 -2.83 -19.87
N ASN A 105 -5.75 -4.16 -19.75
CA ASN A 105 -5.25 -5.08 -20.78
C ASN A 105 -3.78 -4.81 -21.19
N ASP A 106 -2.96 -4.23 -20.32
CA ASP A 106 -1.54 -4.09 -20.57
C ASP A 106 -0.82 -5.45 -20.45
N PRO A 107 0.07 -5.83 -21.38
CA PRO A 107 0.85 -7.08 -21.31
C PRO A 107 1.68 -7.21 -20.02
N LEU A 108 1.98 -6.11 -19.32
CA LEU A 108 2.57 -6.13 -17.99
C LEU A 108 1.70 -6.92 -16.99
N LEU A 109 0.38 -6.78 -17.06
CA LEU A 109 -0.55 -7.47 -16.16
C LEU A 109 -0.51 -8.99 -16.40
N ASP A 110 -0.50 -9.43 -17.67
CA ASP A 110 -0.35 -10.85 -18.03
C ASP A 110 0.99 -11.42 -17.53
N LYS A 111 2.05 -10.60 -17.54
CA LYS A 111 3.36 -10.99 -17.00
C LYS A 111 3.32 -11.10 -15.48
N ILE A 112 2.66 -10.18 -14.78
CA ILE A 112 2.45 -10.26 -13.32
C ILE A 112 1.67 -11.54 -12.97
N ASP A 113 0.58 -11.80 -13.68
CA ASP A 113 -0.29 -12.95 -13.45
C ASP A 113 0.47 -14.27 -13.59
N ARG A 114 1.26 -14.39 -14.65
CA ARG A 114 2.04 -15.61 -14.95
C ARG A 114 3.22 -15.80 -14.00
N GLU A 115 4.01 -14.75 -13.78
CA GLU A 115 5.31 -14.87 -13.11
C GLU A 115 5.23 -14.69 -11.59
N LEU A 116 4.36 -13.79 -11.10
CA LEU A 116 4.24 -13.46 -9.68
C LEU A 116 3.08 -14.20 -9.02
N LEU A 117 1.90 -14.15 -9.64
CA LEU A 117 0.68 -14.74 -9.08
C LEU A 117 0.48 -16.21 -9.47
N LYS A 118 1.26 -16.69 -10.45
CA LYS A 118 1.25 -18.05 -10.99
C LYS A 118 -0.15 -18.52 -11.39
N ARG A 119 -0.96 -17.62 -11.95
CA ARG A 119 -2.34 -17.90 -12.37
C ARG A 119 -2.47 -17.94 -13.89
N SER A 120 -3.39 -18.76 -14.38
CA SER A 120 -3.81 -18.78 -15.78
C SER A 120 -4.86 -17.71 -16.07
N SER A 121 -5.09 -17.40 -17.34
CA SER A 121 -6.22 -16.56 -17.76
C SER A 121 -7.54 -17.12 -17.19
N GLY A 122 -8.38 -16.25 -16.63
CA GLY A 122 -9.62 -16.62 -15.95
C GLY A 122 -9.46 -17.37 -14.61
N GLY A 123 -8.23 -17.67 -14.19
CA GLY A 123 -7.93 -18.38 -12.95
C GLY A 123 -7.63 -17.45 -11.77
N PHE A 124 -7.83 -17.97 -10.56
CA PHE A 124 -7.43 -17.31 -9.31
C PHE A 124 -5.95 -17.54 -9.00
N SER A 125 -5.33 -16.60 -8.28
CA SER A 125 -3.99 -16.78 -7.73
C SER A 125 -3.96 -17.92 -6.72
N PHE A 126 -2.93 -18.76 -6.75
CA PHE A 126 -2.73 -19.80 -5.75
C PHE A 126 -2.28 -19.17 -4.43
N GLY A 127 -2.95 -19.50 -3.33
CA GLY A 127 -2.68 -18.96 -1.99
C GLY A 127 -2.99 -19.97 -0.89
N GLY A 128 -2.96 -19.51 0.36
CA GLY A 128 -3.32 -20.33 1.53
C GLY A 128 -4.71 -20.96 1.42
N TRP A 129 -5.63 -20.28 0.72
CA TRP A 129 -6.99 -20.74 0.39
C TRP A 129 -7.08 -21.83 -0.69
N CYS A 130 -5.99 -22.18 -1.37
CA CYS A 130 -5.96 -23.21 -2.44
C CYS A 130 -4.93 -24.31 -2.14
N SER A 131 -4.69 -24.60 -0.85
CA SER A 131 -3.64 -25.54 -0.42
C SER A 131 -4.11 -26.99 -0.28
N GLU A 132 -5.42 -27.27 -0.31
CA GLU A 132 -5.97 -28.63 -0.19
C GLU A 132 -6.61 -29.07 -1.50
N GLY A 133 -5.80 -29.79 -2.29
CA GLY A 133 -6.21 -30.40 -3.54
C GLY A 133 -5.02 -31.15 -4.13
N GLU A 134 -5.10 -32.47 -4.15
CA GLU A 134 -4.04 -33.35 -4.62
C GLU A 134 -3.54 -32.97 -6.02
N ARG A 135 -2.28 -33.32 -6.26
CA ARG A 135 -1.35 -32.90 -7.32
C ARG A 135 -1.79 -33.11 -8.78
N HIS A 136 -3.06 -33.38 -9.08
CA HIS A 136 -3.50 -33.79 -10.41
C HIS A 136 -4.64 -32.98 -11.04
N ASN A 137 -5.09 -31.87 -10.45
CA ASN A 137 -5.90 -30.92 -11.22
C ASN A 137 -5.65 -29.48 -10.76
N ARG A 138 -5.28 -28.58 -11.71
CA ARG A 138 -5.00 -27.14 -11.51
C ARG A 138 -6.25 -26.33 -11.11
N SER A 139 -7.18 -26.94 -10.41
CA SER A 139 -8.49 -26.39 -10.11
C SER A 139 -8.56 -26.13 -8.61
N CYS A 140 -8.58 -24.85 -8.22
CA CYS A 140 -8.96 -24.41 -6.88
C CYS A 140 -10.48 -24.64 -6.66
N ARG A 141 -10.96 -25.88 -6.85
CA ARG A 141 -12.36 -26.30 -6.67
C ARG A 141 -12.77 -26.30 -5.19
N GLY A 142 -11.80 -26.44 -4.29
CA GLY A 142 -11.98 -26.40 -2.85
C GLY A 142 -12.15 -24.98 -2.28
N LEU A 143 -13.09 -24.19 -2.82
CA LEU A 143 -13.50 -22.94 -2.18
C LEU A 143 -14.44 -23.20 -0.97
N LYS A 144 -14.74 -24.46 -0.64
CA LYS A 144 -15.78 -24.87 0.31
C LYS A 144 -15.28 -25.44 1.65
N SER A 145 -13.98 -25.45 1.90
CA SER A 145 -13.41 -26.03 3.13
C SER A 145 -12.78 -24.93 3.99
N GLU A 146 -13.52 -24.57 5.03
CA GLU A 146 -13.27 -23.66 6.14
C GLU A 146 -11.79 -23.46 6.52
N ASN A 147 -11.23 -22.31 6.11
CA ASN A 147 -10.29 -21.46 6.87
C ASN A 147 -9.79 -20.31 5.96
N TYR A 148 -10.72 -19.45 5.52
CA TYR A 148 -10.49 -18.35 4.58
C TYR A 148 -9.49 -17.27 5.06
N GLY A 149 -8.89 -17.42 6.25
CA GLY A 149 -7.99 -16.45 6.88
C GLY A 149 -6.54 -16.90 7.06
N VAL A 150 -6.17 -18.15 6.74
CA VAL A 150 -4.79 -18.63 7.00
C VAL A 150 -3.85 -18.18 5.89
N LEU A 151 -3.17 -17.06 6.12
CA LEU A 151 -2.11 -16.55 5.26
C LEU A 151 -0.80 -17.32 5.52
N LYS A 152 -0.35 -18.10 4.53
CA LYS A 152 0.98 -18.73 4.57
C LYS A 152 2.03 -17.83 3.91
N PRO A 153 3.11 -17.44 4.62
CA PRO A 153 4.16 -16.59 4.06
C PRO A 153 4.87 -17.25 2.86
N GLY A 154 4.79 -16.64 1.68
CA GLY A 154 5.53 -17.09 0.48
C GLY A 154 6.87 -16.34 0.26
N PRO A 155 7.61 -16.59 -0.83
CA PRO A 155 8.85 -15.85 -1.13
C PRO A 155 8.67 -14.31 -1.17
N ALA A 156 7.52 -13.84 -1.63
CA ALA A 156 7.19 -12.42 -1.64
C ALA A 156 7.04 -11.82 -0.22
N SER A 157 6.63 -12.60 0.78
CA SER A 157 6.54 -12.12 2.17
C SER A 157 7.92 -11.80 2.74
N LYS A 158 8.96 -12.54 2.34
CA LYS A 158 10.35 -12.25 2.72
C LYS A 158 10.81 -10.90 2.18
N LYS A 159 10.43 -10.58 0.94
CA LYS A 159 10.71 -9.27 0.32
C LYS A 159 10.00 -8.14 1.06
N LEU A 160 8.71 -8.31 1.35
CA LEU A 160 7.94 -7.33 2.12
C LEU A 160 8.52 -7.15 3.53
N LYS A 161 8.87 -8.24 4.22
CA LYS A 161 9.53 -8.19 5.52
C LYS A 161 10.82 -7.38 5.46
N ALA A 162 11.67 -7.63 4.47
CA ALA A 162 12.91 -6.87 4.29
C ALA A 162 12.65 -5.36 4.11
N LEU A 163 11.66 -4.99 3.29
CA LEU A 163 11.25 -3.59 3.11
C LEU A 163 10.75 -2.96 4.42
N LEU A 164 9.86 -3.65 5.14
CA LEU A 164 9.31 -3.16 6.41
C LEU A 164 10.40 -3.03 7.49
N SER A 165 11.30 -4.02 7.61
CA SER A 165 12.44 -3.95 8.53
C SER A 165 13.35 -2.77 8.24
N TYR A 166 13.54 -2.41 6.96
CA TYR A 166 14.29 -1.22 6.59
C TYR A 166 13.56 0.07 6.98
N ILE A 167 12.27 0.20 6.60
CA ILE A 167 11.44 1.39 6.88
C ILE A 167 11.36 1.65 8.39
N LEU A 168 11.20 0.59 9.18
CA LEU A 168 11.06 0.65 10.64
C LEU A 168 12.40 0.63 11.38
N SER A 169 13.54 0.61 10.67
CA SER A 169 14.84 0.70 11.32
C SER A 169 15.00 2.05 12.04
N HIS A 170 15.60 2.05 13.23
CA HIS A 170 15.77 3.26 14.04
C HIS A 170 16.40 4.43 13.26
N LYS A 171 17.36 4.13 12.37
CA LYS A 171 18.04 5.11 11.52
C LYS A 171 17.11 5.82 10.53
N VAL A 172 16.10 5.13 10.01
CA VAL A 172 15.18 5.65 8.99
C VAL A 172 13.93 6.21 9.66
N PHE A 173 13.32 5.43 10.56
CA PHE A 173 12.04 5.74 11.16
C PHE A 173 12.06 7.09 11.89
N HIS A 174 12.98 7.30 12.84
CA HIS A 174 13.03 8.55 13.61
C HIS A 174 13.44 9.77 12.78
N LYS A 175 14.27 9.58 11.75
CA LYS A 175 14.74 10.68 10.90
C LYS A 175 13.69 11.19 9.92
N MET A 176 12.64 10.40 9.66
CA MET A 176 11.65 10.69 8.62
C MET A 176 10.25 10.95 9.21
N GLN A 177 10.13 11.19 10.53
CA GLN A 177 8.86 11.55 11.18
C GLN A 177 8.51 13.01 10.91
N CYS A 178 7.35 13.26 10.31
CA CYS A 178 6.66 14.56 10.35
C CYS A 178 7.59 15.78 10.23
N GLN A 179 8.36 15.81 9.14
CA GLN A 179 9.21 16.94 8.75
C GLN A 179 8.56 17.71 7.60
#